data_AF-A0A286T2P4-F1
#
_entry.id   AF-A0A286T2P4-F1
#
_cell.length_a   1.000
_cell.length_b   1.000
_cell.length_c   1.000
_cell.angle_alpha   90.00
_cell.angle_beta   90.00
_cell.angle_gamma   90.00
#
_symmetry.space_group_name_H-M   'P 1'
#
loop_
_entity.id
_entity.type
_entity.pdbx_description
1 polymer ?
#
loop_
_entity_poly.entity_id
_entity_poly.type
_entity_poly.pdbx_seq_one_letter_code
_entity_poly.pdbx_strand_id
1 'polypeptide(L)'
;MNKEKDNKKTFRRTRQETSSPVRQTTLTFRVNDAERRIIEDRAKSCGKNVSEYLRQVVLSRTPRAAFTDDEREQLKVVSAMRYNLQQLNNYFHSQEWIMVKLQNERIISVLKKLLRV
;
A
#
# COMPACT_ATOMS: atom_id res chain seq x y z
N MET A 1 30.32 36.20 -14.37
CA MET A 1 30.51 34.83 -14.89
C MET A 1 31.38 34.07 -13.90
N ASN A 2 30.78 33.43 -12.89
CA ASN A 2 30.48 31.98 -12.84
C ASN A 2 31.77 31.12 -12.83
N LYS A 3 32.10 30.30 -11.85
CA LYS A 3 31.35 29.70 -10.73
C LYS A 3 32.38 29.22 -9.69
N GLU A 4 32.17 29.61 -8.44
CA GLU A 4 32.72 28.90 -7.28
C GLU A 4 32.31 27.44 -7.38
N LYS A 5 33.29 26.54 -7.50
CA LYS A 5 33.03 25.10 -7.50
C LYS A 5 32.76 24.68 -6.06
N ASP A 6 31.49 24.76 -5.68
CA ASP A 6 30.90 24.08 -4.53
C ASP A 6 31.41 22.64 -4.47
N ASN A 7 32.41 22.39 -3.62
CA ASN A 7 32.89 21.06 -3.29
C ASN A 7 31.90 20.43 -2.29
N LYS A 8 30.68 20.17 -2.75
CA LYS A 8 29.69 19.38 -2.02
C LYS A 8 30.18 17.94 -2.02
N LYS A 9 30.97 17.57 -1.01
CA LYS A 9 31.22 16.18 -0.66
C LYS A 9 29.85 15.52 -0.52
N THR A 10 29.46 14.70 -1.49
CA THR A 10 28.26 13.88 -1.39
C THR A 10 28.43 12.98 -0.19
N PHE A 11 27.69 13.27 0.88
CA PHE A 11 27.61 12.42 2.06
C PHE A 11 26.93 11.11 1.61
N ARG A 12 27.72 10.16 1.09
CA ARG A 12 27.26 8.79 0.93
C ARG A 12 27.09 8.27 2.35
N ARG A 13 25.84 8.10 2.79
CA ARG A 13 25.54 7.28 3.95
C ARG A 13 26.13 5.91 3.67
N THR A 14 27.33 5.63 4.20
CA THR A 14 27.81 4.26 4.35
C THR A 14 26.77 3.57 5.19
N ARG A 15 26.07 2.60 4.58
CA ARG A 15 25.13 1.73 5.29
C ARG A 15 25.87 1.17 6.49
N GLN A 16 25.46 1.53 7.71
CA GLN A 16 25.98 0.88 8.90
C GLN A 16 25.62 -0.61 8.78
N GLU A 17 26.63 -1.46 8.58
CA GLU A 17 26.52 -2.92 8.55
C GLU A 17 26.33 -3.51 9.95
N THR A 18 25.94 -2.72 10.94
CA THR A 18 25.57 -3.21 12.26
C THR A 18 24.08 -3.50 12.29
N SER A 19 23.62 -4.40 11.42
CA SER A 19 22.36 -5.10 11.70
C SER A 19 22.64 -5.94 12.94
N SER A 20 22.05 -5.58 14.08
CA SER A 20 22.06 -6.47 15.25
C SER A 20 21.71 -7.89 14.80
N PRO A 21 22.39 -8.93 15.29
CA PRO A 21 22.08 -10.29 14.88
C PRO A 21 20.60 -10.53 15.12
N VAL A 22 19.86 -10.81 14.05
CA VAL A 22 18.45 -11.19 14.13
C VAL A 22 18.40 -12.36 15.11
N ARG A 23 17.65 -12.25 16.20
CA ARG A 23 17.58 -13.31 17.22
C ARG A 23 17.08 -14.60 16.56
N GLN A 24 17.98 -15.55 16.31
CA GLN A 24 17.67 -16.84 15.70
C GLN A 24 17.36 -17.86 16.80
N THR A 25 16.21 -17.73 17.45
CA THR A 25 15.74 -18.79 18.37
C THR A 25 15.18 -19.93 17.54
N THR A 26 15.82 -21.10 17.57
CA THR A 26 15.29 -22.31 16.94
C THR A 26 14.30 -22.96 17.91
N LEU A 27 13.04 -23.08 17.49
CA LEU A 27 12.00 -23.79 18.23
C LEU A 27 11.78 -25.16 17.59
N THR A 28 11.86 -26.22 18.38
CA THR A 28 11.64 -27.60 17.95
C THR A 28 10.45 -28.18 18.70
N PHE A 29 9.62 -28.96 18.00
CA PHE A 29 8.50 -29.69 18.59
C PHE A 29 8.33 -31.02 17.87
N ARG A 30 7.75 -32.00 18.57
CA ARG A 30 7.50 -33.34 18.02
C ARG A 30 6.14 -33.37 17.34
N VAL A 31 6.06 -34.11 16.25
CA VAL A 31 4.89 -34.18 15.36
C VAL A 31 4.74 -35.62 14.89
N ASN A 32 3.51 -36.12 14.83
CA ASN A 32 3.18 -37.40 14.24
C ASN A 32 3.16 -37.30 12.70
N ASP A 33 3.26 -38.42 11.98
CA ASP A 33 3.29 -38.42 10.51
C ASP A 33 2.02 -37.83 9.89
N ALA A 34 0.87 -38.11 10.50
CA ALA A 34 -0.41 -37.52 10.07
C ALA A 34 -0.44 -36.00 10.25
N GLU A 35 0.03 -35.51 11.39
CA GLU A 35 0.10 -34.08 11.69
C GLU A 35 1.09 -33.36 10.77
N ARG A 36 2.23 -34.00 10.46
CA ARG A 36 3.22 -33.47 9.53
C ARG A 36 2.61 -33.24 8.14
N ARG A 37 1.87 -34.22 7.62
CA ARG A 37 1.17 -34.09 6.32
C ARG A 37 0.17 -32.93 6.33
N ILE A 38 -0.63 -32.81 7.40
CA ILE A 38 -1.59 -31.70 7.54
C ILE A 38 -0.87 -30.35 7.54
N ILE A 39 0.27 -30.22 8.22
CA ILE A 39 1.05 -28.97 8.24
C ILE A 39 1.61 -28.67 6.85
N GLU A 40 2.15 -29.67 6.15
CA GLU A 40 2.69 -29.52 4.80
C GLU A 40 1.61 -29.10 3.80
N ASP A 41 0.42 -29.71 3.85
CA ASP A 41 -0.68 -29.38 2.95
C ASP A 41 -1.24 -27.99 3.23
N ARG A 42 -1.37 -27.60 4.50
CA ARG A 42 -1.75 -26.22 4.86
C ARG A 42 -0.71 -25.20 4.41
N ALA A 43 0.57 -25.49 4.59
CA ALA A 43 1.66 -24.62 4.13
C ALA A 43 1.62 -24.44 2.60
N LYS A 44 1.40 -25.52 1.85
CA LYS A 44 1.21 -25.49 0.38
C LYS A 44 0.00 -24.66 -0.02
N SER A 45 -1.15 -24.84 0.63
CA SER A 45 -2.36 -24.04 0.36
C SER A 45 -2.14 -22.54 0.60
N CYS A 46 -1.25 -22.20 1.54
CA CYS A 46 -0.86 -20.82 1.80
C CYS A 46 0.27 -20.30 0.89
N GLY A 47 0.84 -21.12 0.01
CA GLY A 47 1.98 -20.77 -0.83
C GLY A 47 3.27 -20.48 -0.05
N LYS A 48 3.47 -21.11 1.12
CA LYS A 48 4.60 -20.85 2.04
C LYS A 48 5.38 -22.13 2.32
N ASN A 49 6.65 -21.98 2.68
CA ASN A 49 7.42 -23.09 3.26
C ASN A 49 6.89 -23.43 4.66
N VAL A 50 7.00 -24.69 5.08
CA VAL A 50 6.56 -25.20 6.39
C VAL A 50 7.06 -24.35 7.54
N SER A 51 8.35 -24.01 7.56
CA SER A 51 8.93 -23.19 8.63
C SER A 51 8.39 -21.76 8.64
N GLU A 52 8.05 -21.20 7.48
CA GLU A 52 7.47 -19.86 7.38
C GLU A 52 6.00 -19.86 7.81
N TYR A 53 5.25 -20.87 7.37
CA TYR A 53 3.88 -21.12 7.81
C TYR A 53 3.81 -21.23 9.34
N LEU A 54 4.64 -22.08 9.95
CA LEU A 54 4.67 -22.27 11.41
C LEU A 54 5.08 -20.99 12.16
N ARG A 55 6.04 -20.22 11.65
CA ARG A 55 6.39 -18.91 12.22
C ARG A 55 5.20 -17.96 12.28
N GLN A 56 4.37 -17.92 11.24
CA GLN A 56 3.17 -17.07 11.22
C GLN A 56 2.08 -17.55 12.17
N VAL A 57 1.86 -18.87 12.23
CA VAL A 57 0.92 -19.49 13.18
C VAL A 57 1.28 -19.13 14.62
N VAL A 58 2.55 -19.30 15.00
CA VAL A 58 3.04 -19.03 16.36
C VAL A 58 2.95 -17.55 16.74
N LEU A 59 3.15 -16.64 15.77
CA LEU A 59 3.06 -15.19 15.97
C LEU A 59 1.61 -14.65 15.89
N SER A 60 0.61 -15.51 16.08
CA SER A 60 -0.82 -15.18 16.21
C SER A 60 -1.50 -14.69 14.93
N ARG A 61 -0.88 -14.83 13.75
CA ARG A 61 -1.55 -14.55 12.48
C ARG A 61 -2.11 -15.84 11.93
N THR A 62 -3.43 -15.93 11.77
CA THR A 62 -4.04 -16.93 10.89
C THR A 62 -3.33 -16.84 9.54
N PRO A 63 -2.57 -17.86 9.10
CA PRO A 63 -1.79 -17.77 7.89
C PRO A 63 -2.75 -17.58 6.72
N ARG A 64 -2.80 -16.36 6.18
CA ARG A 64 -3.66 -16.08 5.03
C ARG A 64 -3.10 -16.79 3.81
N ALA A 65 -3.98 -17.37 3.01
CA ALA A 65 -3.60 -17.92 1.72
C ALA A 65 -2.87 -16.84 0.90
N ALA A 66 -1.87 -17.25 0.11
CA ALA A 66 -1.28 -16.35 -0.85
C ALA A 66 -2.38 -15.92 -1.82
N PHE A 67 -2.50 -14.60 -2.05
CA PHE A 67 -3.44 -14.11 -3.05
C PHE A 67 -3.06 -14.70 -4.40
N THR A 68 -4.04 -15.30 -5.04
CA THR A 68 -3.98 -15.72 -6.44
C THR A 68 -3.73 -14.50 -7.33
N ASP A 69 -3.25 -14.72 -8.56
CA ASP A 69 -2.98 -13.63 -9.49
C ASP A 69 -4.25 -12.83 -9.81
N ASP A 70 -5.40 -13.50 -9.89
CA ASP A 70 -6.71 -12.89 -10.08
C ASP A 70 -7.10 -11.98 -8.90
N GLU A 71 -6.94 -12.45 -7.65
CA GLU A 71 -7.20 -11.65 -6.45
C GLU A 71 -6.26 -10.43 -6.36
N ARG A 72 -5.01 -10.58 -6.81
CA ARG A 72 -4.06 -9.46 -6.87
C ARG A 72 -4.50 -8.40 -7.86
N GLU A 73 -5.00 -8.81 -9.01
CA GLU A 73 -5.51 -7.87 -10.02
C GLU A 73 -6.75 -7.14 -9.51
N GLN A 74 -7.68 -7.86 -8.88
CA GLN A 74 -8.83 -7.25 -8.21
C GLN A 74 -8.41 -6.24 -7.13
N LEU A 75 -7.40 -6.56 -6.32
CA LEU A 75 -6.87 -5.65 -5.31
C LEU A 75 -6.28 -4.37 -5.92
N LYS A 76 -5.61 -4.46 -7.08
CA LYS A 76 -5.11 -3.27 -7.79
C LYS A 76 -6.27 -2.38 -8.24
N VAL A 77 -7.32 -2.97 -8.81
CA VAL A 77 -8.52 -2.24 -9.23
C VAL A 77 -9.18 -1.53 -8.05
N VAL A 78 -9.37 -2.24 -6.93
CA VAL A 78 -9.95 -1.66 -5.70
C VAL A 78 -9.07 -0.54 -5.15
N SER A 79 -7.74 -0.71 -5.16
CA SER A 79 -6.79 0.31 -4.70
C SER A 79 -6.85 1.57 -5.56
N ALA A 80 -6.89 1.42 -6.89
CA ALA A 80 -7.03 2.53 -7.82
C ALA A 80 -8.37 3.26 -7.62
N MET A 81 -9.46 2.52 -7.44
CA MET A 81 -10.77 3.08 -7.17
C MET A 81 -10.80 3.86 -5.86
N ARG A 82 -10.22 3.32 -4.78
CA ARG A 82 -10.07 4.02 -3.50
C ARG A 82 -9.29 5.33 -3.67
N TYR A 83 -8.19 5.29 -4.42
CA TYR A 83 -7.38 6.49 -4.68
C TYR A 83 -8.21 7.56 -5.40
N ASN A 84 -8.91 7.20 -6.47
CA ASN A 84 -9.75 8.13 -7.23
C ASN A 84 -10.86 8.74 -6.36
N LEU A 85 -11.54 7.91 -5.55
CA LEU A 85 -12.56 8.39 -4.62
C LEU A 85 -11.98 9.34 -3.56
N GLN A 86 -10.77 9.08 -3.08
CA GLN A 86 -10.10 10.00 -2.16
C GLN A 86 -9.78 11.35 -2.82
N GLN A 87 -9.31 11.34 -4.08
CA GLN A 87 -9.05 12.58 -4.81
C GLN A 87 -10.34 13.39 -5.02
N LEU A 88 -11.44 12.73 -5.40
CA LEU A 88 -12.75 13.37 -5.51
C LEU A 88 -13.19 13.95 -4.16
N ASN A 89 -13.08 13.18 -3.08
CA ASN A 89 -13.45 13.64 -1.76
C ASN A 89 -12.64 14.88 -1.35
N ASN A 90 -11.33 14.88 -1.61
CA ASN A 90 -10.45 16.02 -1.33
C ASN A 90 -10.83 17.25 -2.17
N TYR A 91 -11.16 17.06 -3.45
CA TYR A 91 -11.61 18.12 -4.36
C TYR A 91 -12.92 18.77 -3.89
N PHE A 92 -13.88 17.96 -3.41
CA PHE A 92 -15.12 18.52 -2.86
C PHE A 92 -14.90 19.17 -1.49
N HIS A 93 -13.96 18.68 -0.69
CA HIS A 93 -13.59 19.29 0.59
C HIS A 93 -12.84 20.62 0.44
N SER A 94 -12.10 20.84 -0.65
CA SER A 94 -11.33 22.08 -0.84
C SER A 94 -12.21 23.32 -1.04
N GLN A 95 -13.54 23.20 -1.07
CA GLN A 95 -14.51 24.27 -1.34
C GLN A 95 -14.29 25.05 -2.65
N GLU A 96 -13.24 24.73 -3.41
CA GLU A 96 -12.94 25.32 -4.72
C GLU A 96 -14.07 25.08 -5.71
N TRP A 97 -14.69 23.89 -5.66
CA TRP A 97 -15.90 23.57 -6.41
C TRP A 97 -17.04 24.56 -6.15
N ILE A 98 -17.27 24.94 -4.88
CA ILE A 98 -18.34 25.88 -4.51
C ILE A 98 -18.05 27.25 -5.13
N MET A 99 -16.80 27.70 -5.08
CA MET A 99 -16.39 28.96 -5.70
C MET A 99 -16.58 28.93 -7.22
N VAL A 100 -16.16 27.86 -7.90
CA VAL A 100 -16.34 27.69 -9.36
C VAL A 100 -17.83 27.67 -9.72
N LYS A 101 -18.66 26.95 -8.94
CA LYS A 101 -20.12 26.94 -9.13
C LYS A 101 -20.72 28.35 -9.01
N LEU A 102 -20.32 29.11 -7.98
CA LEU A 102 -20.83 30.45 -7.73
C LEU A 102 -20.43 31.43 -8.84
N GLN A 103 -19.20 31.33 -9.36
CA GLN A 103 -18.74 32.10 -10.52
C GLN A 103 -19.53 31.74 -11.78
N ASN A 104 -19.78 30.45 -12.02
CA ASN A 104 -20.57 30.00 -13.15
C ASN A 104 -22.03 30.49 -13.07
N GLU A 105 -22.66 30.45 -11.90
CA GLU A 105 -24.00 31.01 -11.69
C GLU A 105 -24.02 32.53 -11.97
N ARG A 106 -22.98 33.25 -11.55
CA ARG A 106 -22.82 34.68 -11.83
C ARG A 106 -22.69 34.97 -13.33
N ILE A 107 -21.86 34.19 -14.04
CA ILE A 107 -21.71 34.29 -15.49
C ILE A 107 -23.04 33.99 -16.20
N ILE A 108 -23.74 32.92 -15.79
CA ILE A 108 -25.06 32.56 -16.35
C ILE A 108 -26.07 33.70 -16.13
N SER A 109 -26.09 34.33 -14.96
CA SER A 109 -26.96 35.47 -14.68
C SER A 109 -26.67 36.67 -15.59
N VAL A 110 -25.39 36.98 -15.83
CA VAL A 110 -24.98 38.04 -16.76
C VAL A 110 -25.38 37.69 -18.19
N LEU A 111 -25.15 36.46 -18.63
CA LEU A 111 -25.50 36.00 -19.97
C LEU A 111 -27.02 36.02 -20.20
N LYS A 112 -27.83 35.59 -19.23
CA LYS A 112 -29.30 35.68 -19.30
C LYS A 112 -29.77 37.12 -19.47
N LYS A 113 -29.20 38.06 -18.69
CA LYS A 113 -29.48 39.49 -18.84
C LYS A 113 -29.14 40.02 -20.24
N LEU A 114 -27.99 39.60 -20.80
CA LEU A 114 -27.55 40.02 -22.14
C LEU A 114 -28.41 39.43 -23.25
N LEU A 115 -28.81 38.17 -23.11
CA LEU A 115 -29.64 37.46 -24.09
C LEU A 115 -31.13 37.79 -23.97
N ARG A 116 -31.54 38.54 -22.94
CA ARG A 116 -32.95 38.84 -22.61
C ARG A 116 -33.81 37.56 -22.49
N VAL A 117 -33.23 36.51 -21.94
CA VAL A 117 -33.89 35.23 -21.60
C VAL A 117 -33.98 35.08 -20.09
#